data_AF-A0A4V2U5U3-F1
#
_entry.id   AF-A0A4V2U5U3-F1
#
_cell.length_a   1.000
_cell.length_b   1.000
_cell.length_c   1.000
_cell.angle_alpha   90.00
_cell.angle_beta   90.00
_cell.angle_gamma   90.00
#
_symmetry.space_group_name_H-M   'P 1'
#
loop_
_entity.id
_entity.type
_entity.pdbx_description
1 polymer ?
#
loop_
_entity_poly.entity_id
_entity_poly.type
_entity_poly.pdbx_seq_one_letter_code
_entity_poly.pdbx_strand_id
1 'polypeptide(L)'
;MAWIAGVDGCKAGWIAALMNDGQPARPVLRVVPHLADLLAGPDAPTLIAVDMPIGLPDRTVGSGRGPEQAVRSLLGERQSSVFAIPSRTAVHAEDYWEACRLALETSEPPRKVSKQGFFLFPKIREIDAMLRAEPELQSRIYEVHPELAFRTMRGAPLAHPKKIKGMINQAGMAERQALLIAAGLPSESVTTRPPRGAAADDALDSFAALIVARHIRAGRGKPFPDPPGRDSHGLPIAIWTFDPDRPPAQEPAMSDRPVTRPMIEEAAKRIAGHARVTPVMRLGQGALGSVADLSLKLECVQHAGSFKTRGAFNNLLSLNVPAAGVAAASGGNHGAAVAYAAGKRGVKATIFVPEISPAAKIEAIKRFGADVIVGGAQYDDAQAACDRFVAETGALKIHPFAARETITGQGTLGYEWDGQEPDLDTVLVAVGGGGLISGIAAWFAGSKVKVVGVEPENSRALQAALEAKGPTDVSVVSVAADSLGARNVGQLVYDVCKDAVDHVALVADAAITAAQVQLWRDFRLAVEPGGAAAFGALISGAYKPKQGERLGVLVCGANVDLTKLAALGA
;
A
#
# COMPACT_ATOMS: atom_id res chain seq x y z
N MET A 1 -16.55 5.80 -2.59
CA MET A 1 -16.17 7.05 -3.32
C MET A 1 -16.01 8.14 -2.28
N ALA A 2 -14.91 8.90 -2.30
CA ALA A 2 -14.56 9.83 -1.23
C ALA A 2 -14.42 11.26 -1.78
N TRP A 3 -15.14 12.19 -1.15
CA TRP A 3 -15.03 13.62 -1.44
C TRP A 3 -13.79 14.21 -0.78
N ILE A 4 -13.16 15.18 -1.43
CA ILE A 4 -12.15 16.06 -0.81
C ILE A 4 -12.51 17.50 -1.04
N ALA A 5 -11.95 18.37 -0.21
CA ALA A 5 -12.09 19.80 -0.35
C ALA A 5 -10.73 20.52 -0.23
N GLY A 6 -10.56 21.52 -1.08
CA GLY A 6 -9.67 22.64 -0.81
C GLY A 6 -10.49 23.83 -0.33
N VAL A 7 -10.04 24.49 0.74
CA VAL A 7 -10.82 25.51 1.44
C VAL A 7 -9.98 26.76 1.68
N ASP A 8 -10.60 27.92 1.46
CA ASP A 8 -10.03 29.22 1.78
C ASP A 8 -11.07 30.12 2.50
N GLY A 9 -10.58 31.08 3.28
CA GLY A 9 -11.40 32.02 4.02
C GLY A 9 -11.87 33.19 3.15
N CYS A 10 -13.18 33.32 2.95
CA CYS A 10 -13.77 34.43 2.19
C CYS A 10 -14.57 35.39 3.08
N LYS A 11 -15.18 36.43 2.47
CA LYS A 11 -15.99 37.42 3.20
C LYS A 11 -17.26 36.82 3.81
N ALA A 12 -17.84 35.81 3.16
CA ALA A 12 -19.07 35.15 3.61
C ALA A 12 -18.85 33.93 4.52
N GLY A 13 -17.61 33.68 4.94
CA GLY A 13 -17.22 32.49 5.70
C GLY A 13 -16.09 31.76 4.99
N TRP A 14 -16.40 30.60 4.42
CA TRP A 14 -15.46 29.71 3.75
C TRP A 14 -15.89 29.43 2.32
N ILE A 15 -14.95 29.48 1.38
CA ILE A 15 -15.15 28.94 0.03
C ILE A 15 -14.44 27.58 -0.06
N ALA A 16 -15.17 26.58 -0.53
CA ALA A 16 -14.67 25.22 -0.70
C ALA A 16 -14.79 24.79 -2.16
N ALA A 17 -13.68 24.29 -2.73
CA ALA A 17 -13.67 23.54 -3.97
C ALA A 17 -13.79 22.04 -3.64
N LEU A 18 -14.97 21.45 -3.87
CA LEU A 18 -15.26 20.05 -3.58
C LEU A 18 -15.10 19.18 -4.82
N MET A 19 -14.47 18.02 -4.68
CA MET A 19 -14.30 17.06 -5.78
C MET A 19 -14.39 15.62 -5.28
N ASN A 20 -15.02 14.75 -6.07
CA ASN A 20 -15.03 13.30 -5.84
C ASN A 20 -13.85 12.66 -6.60
N ASP A 21 -12.90 12.01 -5.92
CA ASP A 21 -11.68 11.45 -6.58
C ASP A 21 -11.98 10.31 -7.55
N GLY A 22 -13.13 9.63 -7.42
CA GLY A 22 -13.40 8.39 -8.14
C GLY A 22 -13.85 8.57 -9.59
N GLN A 23 -13.95 9.80 -10.10
CA GLN A 23 -14.39 10.10 -11.46
C GLN A 23 -13.63 11.31 -12.01
N PRO A 24 -13.58 11.52 -13.34
CA PRO A 24 -13.19 12.80 -13.94
C PRO A 24 -14.27 13.87 -13.63
N ALA A 25 -14.43 14.19 -12.36
CA ALA A 25 -15.46 15.09 -11.86
C ALA A 25 -14.91 16.52 -11.79
N ARG A 26 -15.70 17.44 -12.34
CA ARG A 26 -15.48 18.88 -12.25
C ARG A 26 -15.63 19.32 -10.78
N PRO A 27 -14.68 20.08 -10.20
CA PRO A 27 -14.85 20.56 -8.83
C PRO A 27 -16.02 21.54 -8.73
N VAL A 28 -16.76 21.45 -7.63
CA VAL A 28 -17.91 22.31 -7.31
C VAL A 28 -17.48 23.32 -6.26
N LEU A 29 -17.68 24.61 -6.55
CA LEU A 29 -17.46 25.68 -5.56
C LEU A 29 -18.69 25.86 -4.68
N ARG A 30 -18.49 25.82 -3.36
CA ARG A 30 -19.52 26.06 -2.35
C ARG A 30 -19.04 27.12 -1.37
N VAL A 31 -19.93 28.03 -0.98
CA VAL A 31 -19.66 29.01 0.09
C VAL A 31 -20.52 28.65 1.29
N VAL A 32 -19.89 28.52 2.46
CA VAL A 32 -20.55 28.18 3.72
C VAL A 32 -20.16 29.18 4.82
N PRO A 33 -21.05 29.49 5.76
CA PRO A 33 -20.73 30.40 6.86
C PRO A 33 -19.76 29.80 7.87
N HIS A 34 -19.86 28.48 8.14
CA HIS A 34 -18.99 27.76 9.05
C HIS A 34 -18.29 26.59 8.37
N LEU A 35 -17.05 26.29 8.77
CA LEU A 35 -16.27 25.20 8.21
C LEU A 35 -16.94 23.83 8.48
N ALA A 36 -17.55 23.69 9.66
CA ALA A 36 -18.27 22.49 10.06
C ALA A 36 -19.46 22.17 9.13
N ASP A 37 -20.02 23.16 8.44
CA ASP A 37 -21.12 22.94 7.48
C ASP A 37 -20.69 22.09 6.28
N LEU A 38 -19.38 21.99 6.00
CA LEU A 38 -18.85 21.09 4.97
C LEU A 38 -18.89 19.63 5.40
N LEU A 39 -18.92 19.34 6.69
CA LEU A 39 -18.82 17.98 7.24
C LEU A 39 -20.16 17.23 7.22
N ALA A 40 -21.25 17.88 6.78
CA ALA A 40 -22.57 17.31 6.71
C ALA A 40 -22.99 16.93 5.27
N GLY A 41 -23.78 15.86 5.15
CA GLY A 41 -24.42 15.44 3.90
C GLY A 41 -23.60 14.47 3.03
N PRO A 42 -24.13 14.09 1.85
CA PRO A 42 -23.54 13.07 0.98
C PRO A 42 -22.22 13.51 0.31
N ASP A 43 -21.95 14.81 0.28
CA ASP A 43 -20.72 15.38 -0.30
C ASP A 43 -19.67 15.72 0.76
N ALA A 44 -19.85 15.25 2.01
CA ALA A 44 -18.95 15.54 3.11
C ALA A 44 -17.53 15.04 2.78
N PRO A 45 -16.51 15.92 2.77
CA PRO A 45 -15.16 15.53 2.39
C PRO A 45 -14.52 14.68 3.48
N THR A 46 -13.88 13.60 3.06
CA THR A 46 -13.09 12.75 3.94
C THR A 46 -11.74 13.40 4.28
N LEU A 47 -11.24 14.29 3.42
CA LEU A 47 -10.03 15.08 3.63
C LEU A 47 -10.22 16.52 3.16
N ILE A 48 -9.76 17.47 3.98
CA ILE A 48 -9.83 18.92 3.76
C ILE A 48 -8.41 19.50 3.84
N ALA A 49 -7.99 20.21 2.81
CA ALA A 49 -6.86 21.13 2.88
C ALA A 49 -7.40 22.55 3.04
N VAL A 50 -6.99 23.26 4.09
CA VAL A 50 -7.51 24.60 4.41
C VAL A 50 -6.37 25.62 4.48
N ASP A 51 -6.52 26.76 3.79
CA ASP A 51 -5.62 27.92 3.91
C ASP A 51 -5.89 28.67 5.22
N MET A 52 -5.58 28.02 6.34
CA MET A 52 -5.70 28.63 7.66
C MET A 52 -4.76 27.92 8.64
N PRO A 53 -4.08 28.68 9.53
CA PRO A 53 -3.26 28.16 10.62
C PRO A 53 -3.96 27.12 11.50
N ILE A 54 -3.31 25.97 11.68
CA ILE A 54 -3.69 24.89 12.61
C ILE A 54 -2.57 24.68 13.63
N GLY A 55 -2.95 24.52 14.89
CA GLY A 55 -2.03 24.37 16.01
C GLY A 55 -1.42 25.70 16.44
N LEU A 56 -1.64 26.06 17.70
CA LEU A 56 -1.25 27.35 18.26
C LEU A 56 -0.32 27.13 19.45
N PRO A 57 0.94 27.57 19.36
CA PRO A 57 1.89 27.37 20.45
C PRO A 57 1.53 28.27 21.64
N ASP A 58 1.94 27.88 22.84
CA ASP A 58 1.79 28.72 24.03
C ASP A 58 2.78 29.91 23.99
N ARG A 59 3.94 29.72 23.35
CA ARG A 59 4.97 30.74 23.14
C ARG A 59 5.58 30.61 21.75
N THR A 60 5.81 31.73 21.07
CA THR A 60 6.38 31.76 19.71
C THR A 60 7.87 32.10 19.78
N VAL A 61 8.74 31.25 19.22
CA VAL A 61 10.18 31.51 19.15
C VAL A 61 10.60 31.72 17.69
N GLY A 62 11.34 32.80 17.43
CA GLY A 62 11.79 33.17 16.09
C GLY A 62 10.73 33.95 15.33
N SER A 63 10.52 33.58 14.06
CA SER A 63 9.70 34.37 13.14
C SER A 63 8.28 33.84 12.89
N GLY A 64 7.85 32.83 13.62
CA GLY A 64 6.52 32.21 13.53
C GLY A 64 6.45 30.93 14.35
N ARG A 65 5.42 30.11 14.14
CA ARG A 65 5.19 28.85 14.87
C ARG A 65 6.15 27.71 14.46
N GLY A 66 6.99 27.95 13.46
CA GLY A 66 7.90 26.97 12.87
C GLY A 66 7.62 26.77 11.37
N PRO A 67 6.39 26.39 10.98
CA PRO A 67 6.01 26.23 9.57
C PRO A 67 6.28 27.47 8.73
N GLU A 68 5.95 28.66 9.24
CA GLU A 68 6.16 29.91 8.51
C GLU A 68 7.66 30.15 8.25
N GLN A 69 8.51 29.76 9.19
CA GLN A 69 9.96 29.93 9.08
C GLN A 69 10.52 28.97 8.01
N ALA A 70 10.03 27.73 8.01
CA ALA A 70 10.43 26.71 7.04
C ALA A 70 9.97 27.04 5.62
N VAL A 71 8.77 27.63 5.47
CA VAL A 71 8.17 27.91 4.15
C VAL A 71 8.70 29.21 3.54
N ARG A 72 8.98 30.26 4.32
CA ARG A 72 9.39 31.57 3.79
C ARG A 72 10.61 31.52 2.87
N SER A 73 11.61 30.71 3.21
CA SER A 73 12.82 30.54 2.39
C SER A 73 12.52 29.96 1.00
N LEU A 74 11.41 29.22 0.86
CA LEU A 74 11.01 28.58 -0.39
C LEU A 74 10.26 29.51 -1.34
N LEU A 75 9.81 30.68 -0.87
CA LEU A 75 8.91 31.58 -1.61
C LEU A 75 9.61 32.79 -2.23
N GLY A 76 10.92 32.96 -2.04
CA GLY A 76 11.67 34.10 -2.59
C GLY A 76 11.03 35.43 -2.23
N GLU A 77 10.73 36.28 -3.22
CA GLU A 77 10.08 37.57 -3.00
C GLU A 77 8.65 37.48 -2.43
N ARG A 78 8.01 36.31 -2.51
CA ARG A 78 6.65 36.10 -2.00
C ARG A 78 6.63 35.68 -0.53
N GLN A 79 7.77 35.60 0.14
CA GLN A 79 7.85 35.20 1.57
C GLN A 79 6.95 36.01 2.52
N SER A 80 6.63 37.26 2.17
CA SER A 80 5.77 38.14 2.98
C SER A 80 4.29 37.75 2.98
N SER A 81 3.86 36.84 2.09
CA SER A 81 2.50 36.29 2.12
C SER A 81 2.26 35.38 3.31
N VAL A 82 3.32 34.77 3.85
CA VAL A 82 3.25 33.85 4.98
C VAL A 82 3.39 34.64 6.28
N PHE A 83 2.25 35.02 6.86
CA PHE A 83 2.21 35.81 8.08
C PHE A 83 2.50 34.95 9.31
N ALA A 84 3.18 35.53 10.31
CA ALA A 84 3.40 34.85 11.58
C ALA A 84 2.12 34.87 12.41
N ILE A 85 1.73 33.70 12.92
CA ILE A 85 0.63 33.59 13.88
C ILE A 85 1.21 33.59 15.29
N PRO A 86 0.66 34.41 16.21
CA PRO A 86 1.18 34.51 17.56
C PRO A 86 0.71 33.31 18.41
N SER A 87 0.99 33.37 19.71
CA SER A 87 0.55 32.35 20.65
C SER A 87 -0.97 32.19 20.70
N ARG A 88 -1.41 31.03 21.19
CA ARG A 88 -2.81 30.72 21.47
C ARG A 88 -3.51 31.83 22.25
N THR A 89 -2.92 32.28 23.36
CA THR A 89 -3.51 33.33 24.20
C THR A 89 -3.74 34.62 23.41
N ALA A 90 -2.81 35.02 22.55
CA ALA A 90 -2.96 36.20 21.70
C ALA A 90 -4.03 36.01 20.61
N VAL A 91 -4.14 34.82 20.01
CA VAL A 91 -5.19 34.51 19.01
C VAL A 91 -6.59 34.54 19.63
N HIS A 92 -6.72 34.14 20.89
CA HIS A 92 -8.00 34.13 21.60
C HIS A 92 -8.46 35.51 22.10
N ALA A 93 -7.60 36.53 22.07
CA ALA A 93 -7.97 37.89 22.42
C ALA A 93 -8.95 38.49 21.39
N GLU A 94 -10.01 39.13 21.90
CA GLU A 94 -11.06 39.72 21.07
C GLU A 94 -10.75 41.16 20.62
N ASP A 95 -9.79 41.80 21.28
CA ASP A 95 -9.34 43.15 20.96
C ASP A 95 -7.92 43.14 20.35
N TYR A 96 -7.69 44.00 19.36
CA TYR A 96 -6.42 44.06 18.63
C TYR A 96 -5.24 44.49 19.52
N TRP A 97 -5.46 45.42 20.43
CA TRP A 97 -4.43 45.92 21.32
C TRP A 97 -4.06 44.89 22.36
N GLU A 98 -5.06 44.19 22.89
CA GLU A 98 -4.86 43.09 23.83
C GLU A 98 -4.14 41.91 23.15
N ALA A 99 -4.54 41.53 21.94
CA ALA A 99 -3.81 40.55 21.13
C ALA A 99 -2.35 40.96 20.91
N CYS A 100 -2.10 42.25 20.62
CA CYS A 100 -0.73 42.76 20.47
C CYS A 100 0.08 42.70 21.77
N ARG A 101 -0.53 43.03 22.91
CA ARG A 101 0.11 42.96 24.23
C ARG A 101 0.50 41.52 24.57
N LEU A 102 -0.45 40.59 24.45
CA LEU A 102 -0.23 39.17 24.71
C LEU A 102 0.79 38.56 23.75
N ALA A 103 0.77 38.93 22.46
CA ALA A 103 1.75 38.48 21.49
C ALA A 103 3.17 38.94 21.85
N LEU A 104 3.34 40.19 22.32
CA LEU A 104 4.65 40.69 22.79
C LEU A 104 5.17 39.91 24.00
N GLU A 105 4.30 39.56 24.95
CA GLU A 105 4.67 38.81 26.17
C GLU A 105 5.05 37.35 25.87
N THR A 106 4.38 36.77 24.87
CA THR A 106 4.47 35.34 24.53
C THR A 106 5.31 35.07 23.28
N SER A 107 6.18 36.00 22.87
CA SER A 107 7.09 35.79 21.74
C SER A 107 8.53 36.19 22.03
N GLU A 108 9.45 35.52 21.35
CA GLU A 108 10.89 35.79 21.43
C GLU A 108 11.55 35.74 20.04
N PRO A 109 12.06 36.87 19.50
CA PRO A 109 11.97 38.21 20.06
C PRO A 109 10.51 38.72 20.11
N PRO A 110 10.18 39.70 20.98
CA PRO A 110 8.83 40.24 21.09
C PRO A 110 8.29 40.79 19.76
N ARG A 111 7.11 40.33 19.34
CA ARG A 111 6.43 40.72 18.09
C ARG A 111 4.96 41.05 18.31
N LYS A 112 4.50 42.12 17.64
CA LYS A 112 3.08 42.48 17.59
C LYS A 112 2.34 41.69 16.51
N VAL A 113 1.02 41.58 16.67
CA VAL A 113 0.12 41.00 15.67
C VAL A 113 -0.07 41.99 14.52
N SER A 114 -0.05 41.51 13.27
CA SER A 114 -0.40 42.35 12.12
C SER A 114 -1.92 42.52 12.04
N LYS A 115 -2.42 43.66 11.57
CA LYS A 115 -3.87 43.85 11.37
C LYS A 115 -4.48 42.78 10.47
N GLN A 116 -3.76 42.39 9.42
CA GLN A 116 -4.17 41.31 8.51
C GLN A 116 -4.30 39.98 9.25
N GLY A 117 -3.32 39.62 10.09
CA GLY A 117 -3.37 38.40 10.91
C GLY A 117 -4.51 38.43 11.92
N PHE A 118 -4.76 39.57 12.57
CA PHE A 118 -5.86 39.72 13.53
C PHE A 118 -7.24 39.47 12.90
N PHE A 119 -7.46 39.91 11.66
CA PHE A 119 -8.73 39.63 10.96
C PHE A 119 -8.95 38.15 10.62
N LEU A 120 -7.91 37.31 10.70
CA LEU A 120 -8.03 35.86 10.53
C LEU A 120 -8.37 35.13 11.84
N PHE A 121 -8.18 35.77 13.00
CA PHE A 121 -8.37 35.11 14.31
C PHE A 121 -9.74 34.48 14.50
N PRO A 122 -10.88 35.07 14.07
CA PRO A 122 -12.17 34.39 14.19
C PRO A 122 -12.18 33.02 13.50
N LYS A 123 -11.59 32.90 12.31
CA LYS A 123 -11.49 31.64 11.55
C LYS A 123 -10.49 30.67 12.17
N ILE A 124 -9.36 31.16 12.67
CA ILE A 124 -8.37 30.33 13.39
C ILE A 124 -9.00 29.74 14.66
N ARG A 125 -9.75 30.54 15.43
CA ARG A 125 -10.48 30.09 16.63
C ARG A 125 -11.56 29.06 16.30
N GLU A 126 -12.27 29.24 15.19
CA GLU A 126 -13.26 28.28 14.70
C GLU A 126 -12.62 26.90 14.44
N ILE A 127 -11.53 26.85 13.67
CA ILE A 127 -10.81 25.60 13.38
C ILE A 127 -10.23 24.99 14.65
N ASP A 128 -9.60 25.82 15.49
CA ASP A 128 -9.00 25.36 16.74
C ASP A 128 -10.03 24.71 17.67
N ALA A 129 -11.19 25.36 17.86
CA ALA A 129 -12.26 24.82 18.68
C ALA A 129 -12.80 23.50 18.10
N MET A 130 -13.00 23.45 16.79
CA MET A 130 -13.50 22.26 16.09
C MET A 130 -12.53 21.06 16.22
N LEU A 131 -11.23 21.26 15.96
CA LEU A 131 -10.23 20.18 16.04
C LEU A 131 -9.95 19.70 17.46
N ARG A 132 -10.18 20.56 18.46
CA ARG A 132 -10.09 20.17 19.87
C ARG A 132 -11.32 19.42 20.35
N ALA A 133 -12.50 19.78 19.85
CA ALA A 133 -13.75 19.10 20.18
C ALA A 133 -13.83 17.70 19.54
N GLU A 134 -13.28 17.55 18.33
CA GLU A 134 -13.35 16.31 17.55
C GLU A 134 -11.95 15.85 17.11
N PRO A 135 -11.24 15.05 17.95
CA PRO A 135 -9.88 14.59 17.65
C PRO A 135 -9.74 13.82 16.33
N GLU A 136 -10.80 13.16 15.86
CA GLU A 136 -10.81 12.45 14.58
C GLU A 136 -10.57 13.38 13.38
N LEU A 137 -10.99 14.65 13.47
CA LEU A 137 -10.80 15.64 12.42
C LEU A 137 -9.33 16.05 12.26
N GLN A 138 -8.49 15.84 13.27
CA GLN A 138 -7.05 16.17 13.19
C GLN A 138 -6.31 15.32 12.15
N SER A 139 -6.87 14.16 11.78
CA SER A 139 -6.36 13.30 10.71
C SER A 139 -6.95 13.61 9.33
N ARG A 140 -7.92 14.52 9.27
CA ARG A 140 -8.71 14.82 8.06
C ARG A 140 -8.48 16.25 7.55
N ILE A 141 -8.08 17.17 8.43
CA ILE A 141 -7.95 18.59 8.10
C ILE A 141 -6.48 19.02 8.18
N TYR A 142 -5.98 19.57 7.09
CA TYR A 142 -4.58 19.91 6.90
C TYR A 142 -4.43 21.41 6.60
N GLU A 143 -3.56 22.10 7.35
CA GLU A 143 -3.16 23.48 7.05
C GLU A 143 -2.33 23.47 5.77
N VAL A 144 -2.69 24.31 4.81
CA VAL A 144 -1.93 24.54 3.56
C VAL A 144 -1.74 26.04 3.36
N HIS A 145 -0.90 26.42 2.39
CA HIS A 145 -0.73 27.81 2.00
C HIS A 145 -0.67 27.93 0.47
N PRO A 146 -1.52 28.74 -0.19
CA PRO A 146 -1.62 28.82 -1.64
C PRO A 146 -0.31 29.17 -2.34
N GLU A 147 0.46 30.15 -1.84
CA GLU A 147 1.76 30.49 -2.45
C GLU A 147 2.76 29.32 -2.41
N LEU A 148 2.71 28.48 -1.38
CA LEU A 148 3.53 27.27 -1.33
C LEU A 148 3.01 26.21 -2.29
N ALA A 149 1.69 26.00 -2.35
CA ALA A 149 1.06 25.08 -3.30
C ALA A 149 1.43 25.43 -4.75
N PHE A 150 1.29 26.71 -5.13
CA PHE A 150 1.65 27.20 -6.46
C PHE A 150 3.15 27.12 -6.74
N ARG A 151 4.01 27.46 -5.76
CA ARG A 151 5.46 27.27 -5.88
C ARG A 151 5.80 25.81 -6.13
N THR A 152 5.12 24.87 -5.47
CA THR A 152 5.31 23.43 -5.67
C THR A 152 4.88 23.01 -7.08
N MET A 153 3.70 23.41 -7.54
CA MET A 153 3.24 23.14 -8.92
C MET A 153 4.20 23.69 -9.98
N ARG A 154 4.74 24.89 -9.76
CA ARG A 154 5.66 25.56 -10.68
C ARG A 154 7.09 25.03 -10.61
N GLY A 155 7.48 24.40 -9.51
CA GLY A 155 8.87 24.04 -9.19
C GLY A 155 9.76 25.20 -8.72
N ALA A 156 9.27 26.45 -8.77
CA ALA A 156 10.00 27.66 -8.40
C ALA A 156 9.05 28.78 -7.92
N PRO A 157 9.53 29.78 -7.13
CA PRO A 157 8.70 30.88 -6.62
C PRO A 157 7.93 31.63 -7.72
N LEU A 158 6.66 31.94 -7.50
CA LEU A 158 5.80 32.64 -8.47
C LEU A 158 6.40 33.98 -8.93
N ALA A 159 6.25 34.28 -10.23
CA ALA A 159 6.79 35.50 -10.82
C ALA A 159 5.96 36.74 -10.49
N HIS A 160 4.63 36.59 -10.38
CA HIS A 160 3.72 37.72 -10.22
C HIS A 160 2.90 37.65 -8.92
N PRO A 161 2.80 38.76 -8.16
CA PRO A 161 1.93 38.82 -6.98
C PRO A 161 0.45 38.77 -7.37
N LYS A 162 -0.43 38.25 -6.49
CA LYS A 162 -1.89 38.27 -6.67
C LYS A 162 -2.46 39.67 -6.82
N LYS A 163 -1.92 40.62 -6.04
CA LYS A 163 -2.39 42.01 -5.98
C LYS A 163 -1.21 42.98 -5.99
N ILE A 164 -1.39 44.13 -6.63
CA ILE A 164 -0.47 45.27 -6.58
C ILE A 164 -1.24 46.45 -6.01
N LYS A 165 -0.77 46.98 -4.86
CA LYS A 165 -1.44 48.08 -4.13
C LYS A 165 -2.93 47.80 -3.85
N GLY A 166 -3.27 46.54 -3.53
CA GLY A 166 -4.64 46.11 -3.21
C GLY A 166 -5.53 45.81 -4.41
N MET A 167 -5.10 46.10 -5.63
CA MET A 167 -5.83 45.78 -6.86
C MET A 167 -5.38 44.45 -7.44
N ILE A 168 -6.31 43.72 -8.08
CA ILE A 168 -6.02 42.44 -8.75
C ILE A 168 -4.95 42.65 -9.83
N ASN A 169 -3.91 41.81 -9.80
CA ASN A 169 -2.90 41.76 -10.84
C ASN A 169 -3.28 40.67 -11.86
N GLN A 170 -3.70 41.06 -13.06
CA GLN A 170 -4.13 40.10 -14.08
C GLN A 170 -3.05 39.08 -14.44
N ALA A 171 -1.77 39.50 -14.51
CA ALA A 171 -0.67 38.58 -14.78
C ALA A 171 -0.50 37.54 -13.65
N GLY A 172 -0.69 37.96 -12.40
CA GLY A 172 -0.66 37.06 -11.23
C GLY A 172 -1.83 36.08 -11.17
N MET A 173 -3.02 36.52 -11.57
CA MET A 173 -4.19 35.64 -11.68
C MET A 173 -4.00 34.62 -12.80
N ALA A 174 -3.56 35.07 -13.98
CA ALA A 174 -3.33 34.20 -15.14
C ALA A 174 -2.25 33.13 -14.87
N GLU A 175 -1.15 33.49 -14.19
CA GLU A 175 -0.09 32.54 -13.80
C GLU A 175 -0.66 31.41 -12.92
N ARG A 176 -1.50 31.75 -11.93
CA ARG A 176 -2.14 30.78 -11.03
C ARG A 176 -3.16 29.91 -11.77
N GLN A 177 -3.97 30.50 -12.64
CA GLN A 177 -4.92 29.75 -13.47
C GLN A 177 -4.22 28.73 -14.37
N ALA A 178 -3.12 29.12 -15.03
CA ALA A 178 -2.34 28.23 -15.87
C ALA A 178 -1.76 27.04 -15.08
N LEU A 179 -1.26 27.28 -13.86
CA LEU A 179 -0.75 26.22 -12.99
C LEU A 179 -1.84 25.24 -12.55
N LEU A 180 -3.04 25.72 -12.21
CA LEU A 180 -4.17 24.86 -11.84
C LEU A 180 -4.64 23.98 -13.01
N ILE A 181 -4.65 24.54 -14.22
CA ILE A 181 -5.00 23.80 -15.45
C ILE A 181 -3.93 22.73 -15.72
N ALA A 182 -2.64 23.09 -15.61
CA ALA A 182 -1.54 22.14 -15.75
C ALA A 182 -1.57 21.03 -14.68
N ALA A 183 -2.08 21.34 -13.48
CA ALA A 183 -2.31 20.39 -12.40
C ALA A 183 -3.59 19.52 -12.60
N GLY A 184 -4.26 19.65 -13.75
CA GLY A 184 -5.37 18.77 -14.15
C GLY A 184 -6.75 19.25 -13.75
N LEU A 185 -6.94 20.53 -13.40
CA LEU A 185 -8.29 21.10 -13.27
C LEU A 185 -8.84 21.56 -14.63
N PRO A 186 -10.14 21.34 -14.92
CA PRO A 186 -10.75 21.84 -16.16
C PRO A 186 -10.65 23.38 -16.25
N SER A 187 -10.25 23.90 -17.40
CA SER A 187 -10.11 25.35 -17.65
C SER A 187 -11.39 26.13 -17.36
N GLU A 188 -12.55 25.54 -17.68
CA GLU A 188 -13.86 26.07 -17.36
C GLU A 188 -14.08 26.24 -15.85
N SER A 189 -13.56 25.36 -15.00
CA SER A 189 -13.71 25.46 -13.54
C SER A 189 -12.88 26.60 -12.99
N VAL A 190 -11.64 26.70 -13.44
CA VAL A 190 -10.64 27.68 -13.00
C VAL A 190 -11.00 29.11 -13.42
N THR A 191 -11.80 29.25 -14.49
CA THR A 191 -12.27 30.55 -15.01
C THR A 191 -13.71 30.88 -14.62
N THR A 192 -14.42 29.96 -13.96
CA THR A 192 -15.80 30.19 -13.50
C THR A 192 -15.83 31.28 -12.42
N ARG A 193 -16.84 32.15 -12.48
CA ARG A 193 -17.08 33.15 -11.43
C ARG A 193 -17.48 32.46 -10.12
N PRO A 194 -16.86 32.79 -8.98
CA PRO A 194 -17.21 32.16 -7.71
C PRO A 194 -18.63 32.51 -7.25
N PRO A 195 -19.22 31.69 -6.36
CA PRO A 195 -20.51 31.99 -5.75
C PRO A 195 -20.49 33.35 -5.00
N ARG A 196 -21.68 33.93 -4.82
CA ARG A 196 -21.83 35.21 -4.09
C ARG A 196 -21.24 35.07 -2.69
N GLY A 197 -20.32 35.96 -2.32
CA GLY A 197 -19.67 35.98 -1.01
C GLY A 197 -18.18 35.69 -1.03
N ALA A 198 -17.65 35.18 -2.16
CA ALA A 198 -16.23 34.96 -2.38
C ALA A 198 -15.67 35.77 -3.56
N ALA A 199 -14.41 36.17 -3.47
CA ALA A 199 -13.67 36.83 -4.53
C ALA A 199 -13.01 35.80 -5.46
N ALA A 200 -12.55 36.26 -6.64
CA ALA A 200 -11.94 35.38 -7.63
C ALA A 200 -10.61 34.79 -7.14
N ASP A 201 -9.86 35.52 -6.31
CA ASP A 201 -8.65 35.04 -5.67
C ASP A 201 -8.94 33.95 -4.62
N ASP A 202 -9.96 34.12 -3.78
CA ASP A 202 -10.38 33.10 -2.81
C ASP A 202 -10.71 31.76 -3.51
N ALA A 203 -11.28 31.83 -4.72
CA ALA A 203 -11.56 30.65 -5.53
C ALA A 203 -10.28 29.96 -6.03
N LEU A 204 -9.29 30.73 -6.51
CA LEU A 204 -8.00 30.16 -6.93
C LEU A 204 -7.23 29.55 -5.76
N ASP A 205 -7.30 30.18 -4.60
CA ASP A 205 -6.66 29.69 -3.38
C ASP A 205 -7.32 28.39 -2.88
N SER A 206 -8.65 28.29 -2.92
CA SER A 206 -9.35 27.03 -2.62
C SER A 206 -9.05 25.92 -3.65
N PHE A 207 -8.86 26.24 -4.93
CA PHE A 207 -8.39 25.26 -5.92
C PHE A 207 -6.94 24.82 -5.67
N ALA A 208 -6.05 25.73 -5.25
CA ALA A 208 -4.68 25.39 -4.91
C ALA A 208 -4.64 24.43 -3.71
N ALA A 209 -5.46 24.71 -2.69
CA ALA A 209 -5.67 23.81 -1.55
C ALA A 209 -6.24 22.44 -2.02
N LEU A 210 -7.17 22.42 -2.97
CA LEU A 210 -7.76 21.18 -3.50
C LEU A 210 -6.70 20.30 -4.18
N ILE A 211 -5.78 20.89 -4.95
CA ILE A 211 -4.65 20.14 -5.53
C ILE A 211 -3.79 19.55 -4.42
N VAL A 212 -3.46 20.32 -3.37
CA VAL A 212 -2.70 19.76 -2.24
C VAL A 212 -3.48 18.61 -1.57
N ALA A 213 -4.79 18.75 -1.37
CA ALA A 213 -5.65 17.68 -0.83
C ALA A 213 -5.59 16.41 -1.67
N ARG A 214 -5.66 16.51 -3.02
CA ARG A 214 -5.49 15.36 -3.93
C ARG A 214 -4.16 14.67 -3.70
N HIS A 215 -3.08 15.44 -3.59
CA HIS A 215 -1.75 14.88 -3.40
C HIS A 215 -1.53 14.29 -2.00
N ILE A 216 -2.06 14.90 -0.93
CA ILE A 216 -2.02 14.32 0.43
C ILE A 216 -2.76 12.98 0.42
N ARG A 217 -3.97 12.91 -0.17
CA ARG A 217 -4.72 11.67 -0.28
C ARG A 217 -3.98 10.60 -1.08
N ALA A 218 -3.33 11.01 -2.17
CA ALA A 218 -2.44 10.15 -2.93
C ALA A 218 -1.09 9.90 -2.24
N GLY A 219 -0.95 10.10 -0.92
CA GLY A 219 0.27 9.82 -0.14
C GLY A 219 1.52 10.60 -0.55
N ARG A 220 1.37 11.69 -1.30
CA ARG A 220 2.45 12.60 -1.72
C ARG A 220 2.55 13.84 -0.84
N GLY A 221 1.75 13.93 0.23
CA GLY A 221 1.79 15.04 1.17
C GLY A 221 3.18 15.24 1.77
N LYS A 222 3.61 16.50 1.85
CA LYS A 222 4.87 16.93 2.44
C LYS A 222 4.62 18.06 3.43
N PRO A 223 4.80 17.85 4.74
CA PRO A 223 4.63 18.89 5.74
C PRO A 223 5.89 19.78 5.86
N PHE A 224 5.69 20.98 6.38
CA PHE A 224 6.76 21.87 6.81
C PHE A 224 6.45 22.40 8.21
N PRO A 225 7.26 22.09 9.24
CA PRO A 225 8.41 21.18 9.21
C PRO A 225 8.01 19.71 8.97
N ASP A 226 8.98 18.88 8.58
CA ASP A 226 8.85 17.43 8.48
C ASP A 226 9.85 16.77 9.46
N PRO A 227 9.39 16.06 10.51
CA PRO A 227 7.98 15.79 10.85
C PRO A 227 7.22 17.04 11.37
N PRO A 228 5.86 17.04 11.32
CA PRO A 228 5.04 18.08 11.92
C PRO A 228 5.30 18.25 13.42
N GLY A 229 5.27 19.50 13.89
CA GLY A 229 5.23 19.80 15.32
C GLY A 229 3.84 19.52 15.92
N ARG A 230 3.71 19.69 17.24
CA ARG A 230 2.42 19.67 17.93
C ARG A 230 2.33 20.78 18.97
N ASP A 231 1.14 21.33 19.17
CA ASP A 231 0.89 22.25 20.29
C ASP A 231 0.56 21.51 21.60
N SER A 232 0.28 22.26 22.66
CA SER A 232 -0.05 21.76 24.00
C SER A 232 -1.37 20.97 24.07
N HIS A 233 -2.20 21.04 23.02
CA HIS A 233 -3.43 20.25 22.87
C HIS A 233 -3.28 19.09 21.88
N GLY A 234 -2.06 18.86 21.37
CA GLY A 234 -1.76 17.80 20.43
C GLY A 234 -2.13 18.12 18.97
N LEU A 235 -2.60 19.33 18.66
CA LEU A 235 -2.91 19.71 17.28
C LEU A 235 -1.63 19.78 16.44
N PRO A 236 -1.64 19.30 15.18
CA PRO A 236 -0.48 19.34 14.31
C PRO A 236 -0.11 20.79 13.95
N ILE A 237 1.17 21.13 14.05
CA ILE A 237 1.73 22.40 13.60
C ILE A 237 2.57 22.13 12.34
N ALA A 238 1.98 22.33 11.16
CA ALA A 238 2.64 22.19 9.87
C ALA A 238 1.87 22.90 8.75
N ILE A 239 2.59 23.46 7.78
CA ILE A 239 2.01 23.86 6.48
C ILE A 239 2.30 22.73 5.49
N TRP A 240 1.27 22.16 4.90
CA TRP A 240 1.36 21.06 3.95
C TRP A 240 1.44 21.55 2.51
N THR A 241 2.21 20.81 1.71
CA THR A 241 2.20 20.81 0.25
C THR A 241 2.40 19.36 -0.21
N PHE A 242 2.97 19.13 -1.40
CA PHE A 242 3.27 17.81 -1.89
C PHE A 242 4.69 17.69 -2.47
N ASP A 243 5.16 16.45 -2.54
CA ASP A 243 6.37 16.09 -3.27
C ASP A 243 5.98 15.66 -4.70
N PRO A 244 6.40 16.40 -5.75
CA PRO A 244 6.05 16.07 -7.13
C PRO A 244 6.75 14.80 -7.63
N ASP A 245 7.91 14.45 -7.06
CA ASP A 245 8.75 13.33 -7.48
C ASP A 245 8.38 12.04 -6.73
N ARG A 246 7.72 12.16 -5.57
CA ARG A 246 7.15 11.02 -4.85
C ARG A 246 6.01 10.41 -5.69
N PRO A 247 6.04 9.10 -6.02
CA PRO A 247 4.93 8.48 -6.73
C PRO A 247 3.67 8.52 -5.86
N PRO A 248 2.47 8.66 -6.45
CA PRO A 248 1.24 8.56 -5.69
C PRO A 248 1.19 7.21 -4.97
N ALA A 249 0.96 7.24 -3.65
CA ALA A 249 0.47 6.09 -2.94
C ALA A 249 -0.80 5.63 -3.64
N GLN A 250 -0.84 4.35 -4.01
CA GLN A 250 -2.01 3.72 -4.61
C GLN A 250 -3.24 4.03 -3.75
N GLU A 251 -4.26 4.66 -4.33
CA GLU A 251 -5.49 5.03 -3.64
C GLU A 251 -6.10 3.80 -2.92
N PRO A 252 -6.51 3.94 -1.65
CA PRO A 252 -7.29 2.91 -0.97
C PRO A 252 -8.75 3.01 -1.42
N ALA A 253 -9.12 2.29 -2.47
CA ALA A 253 -10.53 2.02 -2.79
C ALA A 253 -10.98 0.72 -2.10
N MET A 254 -11.80 0.86 -1.05
CA MET A 254 -12.65 -0.14 -0.39
C MET A 254 -12.27 -1.63 -0.58
N SER A 255 -11.29 -2.05 0.20
CA SER A 255 -11.47 -3.03 1.27
C SER A 255 -10.32 -2.81 2.25
N ASP A 256 -10.50 -3.02 3.56
CA ASP A 256 -9.40 -3.01 4.54
C ASP A 256 -8.35 -4.11 4.28
N ARG A 257 -8.45 -4.83 3.15
CA ARG A 257 -7.55 -5.91 2.75
C ARG A 257 -6.39 -5.34 1.93
N PRO A 258 -5.15 -5.67 2.29
CA PRO A 258 -3.95 -5.13 1.65
C PRO A 258 -3.69 -5.69 0.24
N VAL A 259 -4.49 -6.65 -0.22
CA VAL A 259 -4.58 -7.17 -1.60
C VAL A 259 -6.05 -7.41 -1.93
N THR A 260 -6.51 -6.94 -3.10
CA THR A 260 -7.92 -6.99 -3.51
C THR A 260 -8.12 -7.73 -4.84
N ARG A 261 -9.36 -8.16 -5.14
CA ARG A 261 -9.71 -8.80 -6.42
C ARG A 261 -9.31 -7.95 -7.64
N PRO A 262 -9.62 -6.63 -7.71
CA PRO A 262 -9.18 -5.82 -8.85
C PRO A 262 -7.67 -5.80 -9.05
N MET A 263 -6.88 -5.77 -7.96
CA MET A 263 -5.42 -5.85 -8.07
C MET A 263 -4.97 -7.18 -8.70
N ILE A 264 -5.64 -8.28 -8.35
CA ILE A 264 -5.37 -9.62 -8.87
C ILE A 264 -5.77 -9.71 -10.34
N GLU A 265 -6.90 -9.15 -10.76
CA GLU A 265 -7.31 -9.10 -12.17
C GLU A 265 -6.30 -8.35 -13.03
N GLU A 266 -5.83 -7.19 -12.55
CA GLU A 266 -4.78 -6.44 -13.24
C GLU A 266 -3.44 -7.20 -13.26
N ALA A 267 -3.10 -7.92 -12.20
CA ALA A 267 -1.95 -8.82 -12.21
C ALA A 267 -2.10 -9.97 -13.20
N ALA A 268 -3.29 -10.56 -13.33
CA ALA A 268 -3.57 -11.64 -14.27
C ALA A 268 -3.38 -11.17 -15.72
N LYS A 269 -3.90 -9.98 -16.06
CA LYS A 269 -3.64 -9.33 -17.35
C LYS A 269 -2.16 -9.07 -17.57
N ARG A 270 -1.45 -8.58 -16.55
CA ARG A 270 -0.02 -8.23 -16.61
C ARG A 270 0.88 -9.45 -16.85
N ILE A 271 0.62 -10.57 -16.17
CA ILE A 271 1.45 -11.78 -16.30
C ILE A 271 1.01 -12.71 -17.43
N ALA A 272 -0.07 -12.37 -18.15
CA ALA A 272 -0.53 -13.14 -19.29
C ALA A 272 0.58 -13.27 -20.34
N GLY A 273 0.80 -14.50 -20.82
CA GLY A 273 1.89 -14.83 -21.75
C GLY A 273 3.27 -14.95 -21.11
N HIS A 274 3.43 -14.59 -19.83
CA HIS A 274 4.66 -14.78 -19.05
C HIS A 274 4.56 -15.98 -18.10
N ALA A 275 3.41 -16.16 -17.45
CA ALA A 275 3.08 -17.35 -16.68
C ALA A 275 2.20 -18.30 -17.51
N ARG A 276 2.31 -19.61 -17.26
CA ARG A 276 1.42 -20.61 -17.84
C ARG A 276 0.05 -20.53 -17.17
N VAL A 277 -1.02 -20.58 -17.97
CA VAL A 277 -2.33 -21.01 -17.47
C VAL A 277 -2.23 -22.52 -17.24
N THR A 278 -2.05 -22.92 -15.99
CA THR A 278 -1.81 -24.33 -15.65
C THR A 278 -3.10 -25.15 -15.75
N PRO A 279 -3.01 -26.43 -16.12
CA PRO A 279 -4.18 -27.28 -16.27
C PRO A 279 -4.83 -27.60 -14.91
N VAL A 280 -6.13 -27.90 -14.98
CA VAL A 280 -6.87 -28.59 -13.94
C VAL A 280 -7.08 -30.03 -14.37
N MET A 281 -6.69 -30.98 -13.52
CA MET A 281 -6.94 -32.40 -13.72
C MET A 281 -8.18 -32.79 -12.90
N ARG A 282 -9.32 -32.96 -13.58
CA ARG A 282 -10.56 -33.47 -12.95
C ARG A 282 -10.42 -34.97 -12.74
N LEU A 283 -10.55 -35.40 -11.48
CA LEU A 283 -10.55 -36.82 -11.10
C LEU A 283 -11.97 -37.38 -11.03
N GLY A 284 -12.96 -36.51 -10.76
CA GLY A 284 -14.37 -36.87 -10.70
C GLY A 284 -14.83 -37.36 -9.32
N GLN A 285 -16.12 -37.66 -9.22
CA GLN A 285 -16.73 -38.25 -8.02
C GLN A 285 -16.22 -39.65 -7.74
N GLY A 286 -16.00 -39.99 -6.47
CA GLY A 286 -15.54 -41.31 -6.06
C GLY A 286 -14.03 -41.53 -6.24
N ALA A 287 -13.32 -40.59 -6.86
CA ALA A 287 -11.87 -40.68 -7.02
C ALA A 287 -11.18 -40.79 -5.66
N LEU A 288 -10.20 -41.68 -5.56
CA LEU A 288 -9.46 -41.96 -4.32
C LEU A 288 -10.35 -42.46 -3.17
N GLY A 289 -11.55 -42.97 -3.47
CA GLY A 289 -12.54 -43.33 -2.45
C GLY A 289 -13.23 -42.14 -1.78
N SER A 290 -13.06 -40.92 -2.33
CA SER A 290 -13.64 -39.70 -1.78
C SER A 290 -15.12 -39.57 -2.11
N VAL A 291 -15.88 -38.99 -1.17
CA VAL A 291 -17.29 -38.62 -1.36
C VAL A 291 -17.49 -37.28 -2.10
N ALA A 292 -16.38 -36.58 -2.39
CA ALA A 292 -16.34 -35.33 -3.14
C ALA A 292 -16.13 -35.56 -4.65
N ASP A 293 -16.45 -34.52 -5.42
CA ASP A 293 -15.98 -34.37 -6.80
C ASP A 293 -14.61 -33.68 -6.81
N LEU A 294 -13.56 -34.42 -7.17
CA LEU A 294 -12.18 -33.98 -6.97
C LEU A 294 -11.56 -33.39 -8.24
N SER A 295 -10.80 -32.32 -8.07
CA SER A 295 -9.92 -31.77 -9.10
C SER A 295 -8.54 -31.38 -8.53
N LEU A 296 -7.50 -31.49 -9.34
CA LEU A 296 -6.14 -31.06 -9.00
C LEU A 296 -5.74 -29.83 -9.83
N LYS A 297 -5.30 -28.75 -9.18
CA LYS A 297 -4.69 -27.60 -9.87
C LYS A 297 -3.19 -27.75 -9.91
N LEU A 298 -2.62 -27.82 -11.11
CA LEU A 298 -1.25 -28.31 -11.32
C LEU A 298 -0.23 -27.16 -11.46
N GLU A 299 0.00 -26.40 -10.40
CA GLU A 299 1.09 -25.40 -10.39
C GLU A 299 2.49 -26.01 -10.43
N CYS A 300 2.63 -27.31 -10.15
CA CYS A 300 3.84 -28.09 -10.38
C CYS A 300 4.33 -28.05 -11.84
N VAL A 301 3.44 -27.80 -12.82
CA VAL A 301 3.84 -27.65 -14.24
C VAL A 301 4.07 -26.20 -14.65
N GLN A 302 4.07 -25.25 -13.71
CA GLN A 302 4.42 -23.86 -13.99
C GLN A 302 5.90 -23.75 -14.40
N HIS A 303 6.26 -22.65 -15.06
CA HIS A 303 7.66 -22.29 -15.27
C HIS A 303 8.43 -22.25 -13.93
N ALA A 304 9.71 -22.61 -13.98
CA ALA A 304 10.56 -22.81 -12.79
C ALA A 304 9.98 -23.83 -11.76
N GLY A 305 9.01 -24.66 -12.16
CA GLY A 305 8.53 -25.81 -11.39
C GLY A 305 7.59 -25.50 -10.23
N SER A 306 7.10 -24.25 -10.09
CA SER A 306 6.15 -23.90 -9.02
C SER A 306 5.37 -22.61 -9.28
N PHE A 307 4.36 -22.37 -8.45
CA PHE A 307 3.54 -21.14 -8.48
C PHE A 307 4.33 -19.83 -8.36
N LYS A 308 5.53 -19.86 -7.77
CA LYS A 308 6.32 -18.66 -7.41
C LYS A 308 6.57 -17.73 -8.60
N THR A 309 6.58 -18.28 -9.81
CA THR A 309 6.75 -17.54 -11.07
C THR A 309 5.69 -16.45 -11.26
N ARG A 310 4.47 -16.64 -10.75
CA ARG A 310 3.40 -15.63 -10.87
C ARG A 310 3.74 -14.35 -10.12
N GLY A 311 4.10 -14.47 -8.84
CA GLY A 311 4.59 -13.35 -8.03
C GLY A 311 5.87 -12.73 -8.58
N ALA A 312 6.82 -13.54 -9.06
CA ALA A 312 8.07 -13.04 -9.63
C ALA A 312 7.80 -12.14 -10.85
N PHE A 313 7.01 -12.61 -11.84
CA PHE A 313 6.64 -11.77 -12.97
C PHE A 313 5.83 -10.55 -12.56
N ASN A 314 4.87 -10.69 -11.64
CA ASN A 314 4.08 -9.55 -11.24
C ASN A 314 4.96 -8.43 -10.67
N ASN A 315 5.90 -8.75 -9.78
CA ASN A 315 6.87 -7.76 -9.27
C ASN A 315 7.66 -7.09 -10.40
N LEU A 316 8.29 -7.89 -11.28
CA LEU A 316 9.16 -7.37 -12.35
C LEU A 316 8.41 -6.56 -13.43
N LEU A 317 7.10 -6.76 -13.54
CA LEU A 317 6.24 -6.08 -14.51
C LEU A 317 5.50 -4.88 -13.91
N SER A 318 5.30 -4.83 -12.59
CA SER A 318 4.56 -3.76 -11.92
C SER A 318 5.45 -2.71 -11.28
N LEU A 319 6.72 -3.02 -11.00
CA LEU A 319 7.68 -2.14 -10.35
C LEU A 319 8.72 -1.62 -11.32
N ASN A 320 9.28 -0.44 -11.03
CA ASN A 320 10.44 0.05 -11.76
C ASN A 320 11.67 -0.77 -11.37
N VAL A 321 12.28 -1.44 -12.34
CA VAL A 321 13.47 -2.26 -12.13
C VAL A 321 14.72 -1.41 -12.37
N PRO A 322 15.56 -1.17 -11.35
CA PRO A 322 16.78 -0.37 -11.50
C PRO A 322 17.81 -1.06 -12.41
N ALA A 323 18.81 -0.30 -12.86
CA ALA A 323 19.92 -0.85 -13.67
C ALA A 323 20.71 -1.95 -12.94
N ALA A 324 20.75 -1.89 -11.61
CA ALA A 324 21.34 -2.93 -10.76
C ALA A 324 20.56 -4.27 -10.81
N GLY A 325 19.35 -4.28 -11.36
CA GLY A 325 18.52 -5.46 -11.52
C GLY A 325 17.72 -5.79 -10.26
N VAL A 326 17.51 -7.09 -10.04
CA VAL A 326 16.73 -7.65 -8.93
C VAL A 326 17.60 -8.53 -8.03
N ALA A 327 17.24 -8.59 -6.74
CA ALA A 327 17.90 -9.43 -5.77
C ALA A 327 16.91 -10.23 -4.93
N ALA A 328 17.27 -11.47 -4.57
CA ALA A 328 16.50 -12.29 -3.64
C ALA A 328 17.40 -13.25 -2.85
N ALA A 329 17.03 -13.56 -1.60
CA ALA A 329 17.66 -14.62 -0.82
C ALA A 329 16.76 -15.86 -0.83
N SER A 330 17.13 -16.89 -1.59
CA SER A 330 16.45 -18.19 -1.58
C SER A 330 17.19 -19.18 -2.46
N GLY A 331 17.60 -20.30 -1.86
CA GLY A 331 18.12 -21.45 -2.60
C GLY A 331 17.03 -22.35 -3.19
N GLY A 332 15.74 -21.98 -3.14
CA GLY A 332 14.63 -22.86 -3.54
C GLY A 332 13.76 -22.28 -4.65
N ASN A 333 12.46 -22.61 -4.61
CA ASN A 333 11.47 -22.21 -5.61
C ASN A 333 11.42 -20.70 -5.88
N HIS A 334 11.62 -19.87 -4.85
CA HIS A 334 11.60 -18.42 -5.01
C HIS A 334 12.80 -17.92 -5.82
N GLY A 335 14.02 -18.38 -5.49
CA GLY A 335 15.22 -18.04 -6.24
C GLY A 335 15.14 -18.44 -7.70
N ALA A 336 14.64 -19.66 -7.97
CA ALA A 336 14.43 -20.17 -9.32
C ALA A 336 13.40 -19.35 -10.12
N ALA A 337 12.30 -18.95 -9.48
CA ALA A 337 11.26 -18.13 -10.12
C ALA A 337 11.74 -16.71 -10.43
N VAL A 338 12.47 -16.06 -9.51
CA VAL A 338 13.04 -14.73 -9.74
C VAL A 338 14.08 -14.77 -10.86
N ALA A 339 14.98 -15.76 -10.83
CA ALA A 339 15.97 -15.96 -11.88
C ALA A 339 15.30 -16.18 -13.25
N TYR A 340 14.28 -17.05 -13.32
CA TYR A 340 13.53 -17.30 -14.55
C TYR A 340 12.85 -16.04 -15.09
N ALA A 341 12.12 -15.30 -14.23
CA ALA A 341 11.40 -14.11 -14.63
C ALA A 341 12.34 -13.00 -15.11
N ALA A 342 13.45 -12.79 -14.40
CA ALA A 342 14.48 -11.81 -14.76
C ALA A 342 15.15 -12.16 -16.09
N GLY A 343 15.56 -13.42 -16.28
CA GLY A 343 16.14 -13.90 -17.53
C GLY A 343 15.21 -13.71 -18.73
N LYS A 344 13.91 -13.96 -18.57
CA LYS A 344 12.89 -13.70 -19.61
C LYS A 344 12.70 -12.23 -19.93
N ARG A 345 13.00 -11.33 -18.99
CA ARG A 345 12.90 -9.87 -19.14
C ARG A 345 14.21 -9.21 -19.55
N GLY A 346 15.31 -9.97 -19.68
CA GLY A 346 16.64 -9.40 -19.91
C GLY A 346 17.15 -8.55 -18.74
N VAL A 347 16.67 -8.83 -17.52
CA VAL A 347 17.04 -8.13 -16.29
C VAL A 347 18.08 -8.94 -15.53
N LYS A 348 19.08 -8.26 -14.95
CA LYS A 348 20.06 -8.89 -14.07
C LYS A 348 19.38 -9.41 -12.80
N ALA A 349 19.65 -10.65 -12.41
CA ALA A 349 19.20 -11.22 -11.14
C ALA A 349 20.39 -11.70 -10.32
N THR A 350 20.43 -11.30 -9.05
CA THR A 350 21.42 -11.75 -8.07
C THR A 350 20.72 -12.51 -6.95
N ILE A 351 21.02 -13.81 -6.83
CA ILE A 351 20.35 -14.72 -5.89
C ILE A 351 21.33 -15.15 -4.80
N PHE A 352 20.98 -14.85 -3.55
CA PHE A 352 21.78 -15.19 -2.39
C PHE A 352 21.33 -16.52 -1.80
N VAL A 353 22.28 -17.42 -1.55
CA VAL A 353 22.02 -18.76 -1.03
C VAL A 353 23.07 -19.11 0.04
N PRO A 354 22.69 -19.80 1.13
CA PRO A 354 23.66 -20.23 2.13
C PRO A 354 24.55 -21.37 1.61
N GLU A 355 25.71 -21.55 2.22
CA GLU A 355 26.70 -22.59 1.86
C GLU A 355 26.14 -24.01 1.95
N ILE A 356 25.18 -24.23 2.85
CA ILE A 356 24.48 -25.52 3.03
C ILE A 356 23.48 -25.84 1.91
N SER A 357 23.29 -24.95 0.94
CA SER A 357 22.32 -25.16 -0.15
C SER A 357 22.75 -26.32 -1.05
N PRO A 358 21.86 -27.30 -1.34
CA PRO A 358 22.17 -28.39 -2.24
C PRO A 358 22.61 -27.91 -3.63
N ALA A 359 23.68 -28.49 -4.17
CA ALA A 359 24.24 -28.12 -5.48
C ALA A 359 23.20 -28.15 -6.61
N ALA A 360 22.30 -29.14 -6.61
CA ALA A 360 21.23 -29.25 -7.60
C ALA A 360 20.32 -28.01 -7.65
N LYS A 361 20.07 -27.38 -6.50
CA LYS A 361 19.24 -26.17 -6.41
C LYS A 361 19.98 -24.93 -6.88
N ILE A 362 21.26 -24.82 -6.56
CA ILE A 362 22.14 -23.75 -7.05
C ILE A 362 22.18 -23.81 -8.59
N GLU A 363 22.40 -24.99 -9.15
CA GLU A 363 22.46 -25.17 -10.61
C GLU A 363 21.11 -24.91 -11.29
N ALA A 364 19.98 -25.25 -10.64
CA ALA A 364 18.66 -24.91 -11.15
C ALA A 364 18.45 -23.39 -11.28
N ILE A 365 18.97 -22.60 -10.33
CA ILE A 365 18.92 -21.13 -10.38
C ILE A 365 19.86 -20.59 -11.46
N LYS A 366 21.12 -21.06 -11.49
CA LYS A 366 22.12 -20.63 -12.49
C LYS A 366 21.68 -20.91 -13.92
N ARG A 367 20.95 -22.01 -14.16
CA ARG A 367 20.42 -22.36 -15.49
C ARG A 367 19.54 -21.26 -16.08
N PHE A 368 18.95 -20.40 -15.26
CA PHE A 368 18.15 -19.25 -15.71
C PHE A 368 18.96 -17.97 -15.92
N GLY A 369 20.29 -18.01 -15.78
CA GLY A 369 21.19 -16.89 -16.04
C GLY A 369 21.33 -15.90 -14.88
N ALA A 370 20.96 -16.30 -13.66
CA ALA A 370 21.16 -15.46 -12.48
C ALA A 370 22.58 -15.61 -11.90
N ASP A 371 23.09 -14.50 -11.36
CA ASP A 371 24.31 -14.49 -10.55
C ASP A 371 23.98 -15.07 -9.17
N VAL A 372 24.50 -16.26 -8.87
CA VAL A 372 24.29 -16.88 -7.55
C VAL A 372 25.45 -16.56 -6.63
N ILE A 373 25.16 -15.86 -5.53
CA ILE A 373 26.13 -15.55 -4.47
C ILE A 373 25.92 -16.55 -3.35
N VAL A 374 26.89 -17.44 -3.19
CA VAL A 374 26.93 -18.42 -2.10
C VAL A 374 27.68 -17.79 -0.93
N GLY A 375 27.06 -17.75 0.24
CA GLY A 375 27.74 -17.25 1.44
C GLY A 375 26.88 -17.33 2.69
N GLY A 376 27.56 -17.49 3.82
CA GLY A 376 26.90 -17.64 5.11
C GLY A 376 26.50 -19.09 5.40
N ALA A 377 26.49 -19.46 6.67
CA ALA A 377 26.22 -20.83 7.09
C ALA A 377 24.72 -21.16 7.01
N GLN A 378 23.85 -20.16 7.22
CA GLN A 378 22.41 -20.34 7.32
C GLN A 378 21.63 -19.34 6.45
N TYR A 379 20.33 -19.59 6.28
CA TYR A 379 19.45 -18.71 5.51
C TYR A 379 19.50 -17.25 5.97
N ASP A 380 19.55 -17.01 7.28
CA ASP A 380 19.57 -15.67 7.86
C ASP A 380 20.82 -14.89 7.41
N ASP A 381 21.97 -15.55 7.22
CA ASP A 381 23.19 -14.94 6.70
C ASP A 381 23.06 -14.55 5.22
N ALA A 382 22.48 -15.44 4.41
CA ALA A 382 22.22 -15.18 2.99
C ALA A 382 21.20 -14.02 2.81
N GLN A 383 20.20 -13.95 3.69
CA GLN A 383 19.24 -12.85 3.74
C GLN A 383 19.93 -11.53 4.08
N ALA A 384 20.79 -11.51 5.11
CA ALA A 384 21.55 -10.33 5.49
C ALA A 384 22.51 -9.87 4.37
N ALA A 385 23.14 -10.81 3.65
CA ALA A 385 23.98 -10.50 2.49
C ALA A 385 23.19 -9.88 1.34
N CYS A 386 22.00 -10.42 1.04
CA CYS A 386 21.08 -9.84 0.07
C CYS A 386 20.68 -8.41 0.46
N ASP A 387 20.42 -8.16 1.74
CA ASP A 387 19.98 -6.85 2.23
C ASP A 387 21.09 -5.80 2.12
N ARG A 388 22.34 -6.17 2.40
CA ARG A 388 23.50 -5.31 2.16
C ARG A 388 23.66 -4.99 0.68
N PHE A 389 23.59 -5.98 -0.20
CA PHE A 389 23.70 -5.77 -1.64
C PHE A 389 22.61 -4.84 -2.18
N VAL A 390 21.38 -4.98 -1.71
CA VAL A 390 20.27 -4.09 -2.06
C VAL A 390 20.54 -2.66 -1.60
N ALA A 391 21.03 -2.48 -0.37
CA ALA A 391 21.36 -1.15 0.17
C ALA A 391 22.52 -0.47 -0.59
N GLU A 392 23.52 -1.24 -1.02
CA GLU A 392 24.70 -0.73 -1.72
C GLU A 392 24.45 -0.43 -3.20
N THR A 393 23.68 -1.27 -3.89
CA THR A 393 23.50 -1.20 -5.35
C THR A 393 22.18 -0.56 -5.78
N GLY A 394 21.21 -0.47 -4.87
CA GLY A 394 19.85 -0.08 -5.20
C GLY A 394 19.06 -1.14 -5.97
N ALA A 395 19.52 -2.40 -6.04
CA ALA A 395 18.78 -3.48 -6.69
C ALA A 395 17.38 -3.67 -6.08
N LEU A 396 16.40 -4.03 -6.91
CA LEU A 396 15.05 -4.28 -6.42
C LEU A 396 14.98 -5.61 -5.67
N LYS A 397 14.73 -5.57 -4.35
CA LYS A 397 14.53 -6.77 -3.53
C LYS A 397 13.18 -7.42 -3.82
N ILE A 398 13.17 -8.71 -4.18
CA ILE A 398 11.94 -9.47 -4.39
C ILE A 398 11.70 -10.40 -3.19
N HIS A 399 10.71 -10.08 -2.37
CA HIS A 399 10.39 -10.85 -1.17
C HIS A 399 9.64 -12.17 -1.51
N PRO A 400 9.98 -13.31 -0.85
CA PRO A 400 9.43 -14.62 -1.18
C PRO A 400 7.94 -14.82 -0.93
N PHE A 401 7.33 -14.08 -0.01
CA PHE A 401 5.90 -14.22 0.30
C PHE A 401 5.23 -12.95 0.86
N ALA A 402 5.81 -12.31 1.88
CA ALA A 402 5.23 -11.13 2.54
C ALA A 402 5.51 -9.80 1.81
N ALA A 403 5.12 -9.71 0.54
CA ALA A 403 5.09 -8.44 -0.21
C ALA A 403 3.80 -8.37 -1.04
N ARG A 404 3.23 -7.16 -1.16
CA ARG A 404 1.94 -6.93 -1.82
C ARG A 404 1.96 -7.43 -3.26
N GLU A 405 2.99 -7.09 -4.03
CA GLU A 405 3.16 -7.46 -5.43
C GLU A 405 3.34 -8.98 -5.58
N THR A 406 4.08 -9.60 -4.65
CA THR A 406 4.23 -11.06 -4.61
C THR A 406 2.87 -11.73 -4.39
N ILE A 407 2.13 -11.34 -3.34
CA ILE A 407 0.81 -11.91 -3.01
C ILE A 407 -0.19 -11.68 -4.14
N THR A 408 -0.23 -10.47 -4.70
CA THR A 408 -1.12 -10.14 -5.82
C THR A 408 -0.83 -11.03 -7.04
N GLY A 409 0.44 -11.22 -7.37
CA GLY A 409 0.84 -12.14 -8.44
C GLY A 409 0.43 -13.58 -8.13
N GLN A 410 0.63 -14.07 -6.91
CA GLN A 410 0.17 -15.42 -6.54
C GLN A 410 -1.36 -15.55 -6.62
N GLY A 411 -2.11 -14.49 -6.31
CA GLY A 411 -3.58 -14.47 -6.38
C GLY A 411 -4.14 -14.68 -7.78
N THR A 412 -3.35 -14.45 -8.83
CA THR A 412 -3.74 -14.78 -10.21
C THR A 412 -4.06 -16.27 -10.39
N LEU A 413 -3.51 -17.13 -9.53
CA LEU A 413 -3.89 -18.53 -9.48
C LEU A 413 -5.35 -18.71 -9.09
N GLY A 414 -5.84 -17.95 -8.10
CA GLY A 414 -7.25 -17.97 -7.71
C GLY A 414 -8.16 -17.54 -8.86
N TYR A 415 -7.80 -16.43 -9.53
CA TYR A 415 -8.48 -15.94 -10.74
C TYR A 415 -8.57 -17.02 -11.83
N GLU A 416 -7.46 -17.68 -12.16
CA GLU A 416 -7.45 -18.74 -13.18
C GLU A 416 -8.26 -19.96 -12.75
N TRP A 417 -8.14 -20.36 -11.48
CA TRP A 417 -8.80 -21.56 -10.98
C TRP A 417 -10.32 -21.40 -10.96
N ASP A 418 -10.80 -20.24 -10.53
CA ASP A 418 -12.23 -19.87 -10.57
C ASP A 418 -12.76 -19.85 -12.00
N GLY A 419 -11.98 -19.33 -12.96
CA GLY A 419 -12.36 -19.36 -14.38
C GLY A 419 -12.41 -20.76 -14.99
N GLN A 420 -11.61 -21.71 -14.49
CA GLN A 420 -11.56 -23.10 -14.99
C GLN A 420 -12.59 -24.02 -14.29
N GLU A 421 -12.89 -23.74 -13.02
CA GLU A 421 -13.82 -24.49 -12.17
C GLU A 421 -14.74 -23.53 -11.38
N PRO A 422 -15.71 -22.86 -12.02
CA PRO A 422 -16.53 -21.80 -11.40
C PRO A 422 -17.47 -22.31 -10.30
N ASP A 423 -17.64 -23.62 -10.21
CA ASP A 423 -18.56 -24.26 -9.27
C ASP A 423 -17.88 -24.80 -8.01
N LEU A 424 -16.58 -24.56 -7.81
CA LEU A 424 -15.87 -25.03 -6.61
C LEU A 424 -16.58 -24.63 -5.32
N ASP A 425 -16.56 -25.55 -4.34
CA ASP A 425 -17.05 -25.30 -3.00
C ASP A 425 -15.88 -25.03 -2.04
N THR A 426 -14.76 -25.75 -2.22
CA THR A 426 -13.56 -25.63 -1.39
C THR A 426 -12.29 -25.76 -2.21
N VAL A 427 -11.25 -25.03 -1.82
CA VAL A 427 -9.86 -25.20 -2.30
C VAL A 427 -8.91 -25.49 -1.14
N LEU A 428 -8.07 -26.53 -1.30
CA LEU A 428 -6.98 -26.86 -0.37
C LEU A 428 -5.67 -26.26 -0.88
N VAL A 429 -5.02 -25.45 -0.04
CA VAL A 429 -3.81 -24.70 -0.40
C VAL A 429 -2.70 -24.98 0.62
N ALA A 430 -1.55 -25.47 0.15
CA ALA A 430 -0.38 -25.64 1.01
C ALA A 430 0.15 -24.29 1.50
N VAL A 431 0.53 -24.21 2.77
CA VAL A 431 0.94 -22.98 3.45
C VAL A 431 2.34 -23.13 4.03
N GLY A 432 3.20 -22.16 3.71
CA GLY A 432 4.45 -21.89 4.41
C GLY A 432 4.42 -20.49 4.99
N GLY A 433 5.14 -19.55 4.37
CA GLY A 433 5.03 -18.12 4.71
C GLY A 433 3.70 -17.46 4.29
N GLY A 434 2.74 -18.22 3.77
CA GLY A 434 1.37 -17.79 3.49
C GLY A 434 1.09 -16.86 2.30
N GLY A 435 2.11 -16.38 1.57
CA GLY A 435 1.87 -15.49 0.42
C GLY A 435 1.00 -16.07 -0.70
N LEU A 436 1.02 -17.39 -0.91
CA LEU A 436 0.15 -18.08 -1.88
C LEU A 436 -1.32 -18.09 -1.44
N ILE A 437 -1.57 -18.60 -0.24
CA ILE A 437 -2.93 -18.67 0.31
C ILE A 437 -3.51 -17.28 0.52
N SER A 438 -2.72 -16.27 0.88
CA SER A 438 -3.20 -14.88 0.92
C SER A 438 -3.73 -14.42 -0.43
N GLY A 439 -3.02 -14.71 -1.52
CA GLY A 439 -3.47 -14.33 -2.87
C GLY A 439 -4.77 -15.02 -3.27
N ILE A 440 -4.87 -16.33 -3.02
CA ILE A 440 -6.07 -17.13 -3.31
C ILE A 440 -7.25 -16.71 -2.42
N ALA A 441 -7.01 -16.47 -1.14
CA ALA A 441 -8.01 -16.03 -0.18
C ALA A 441 -8.50 -14.60 -0.48
N ALA A 442 -7.61 -13.71 -0.94
CA ALA A 442 -8.00 -12.40 -1.44
C ALA A 442 -8.87 -12.48 -2.70
N TRP A 443 -8.60 -13.46 -3.59
CA TRP A 443 -9.46 -13.72 -4.74
C TRP A 443 -10.84 -14.22 -4.32
N PHE A 444 -10.92 -15.27 -3.50
CA PHE A 444 -12.20 -15.87 -3.09
C PHE A 444 -12.91 -15.13 -1.95
N ALA A 445 -12.34 -14.04 -1.45
CA ALA A 445 -12.93 -13.11 -0.50
C ALA A 445 -14.40 -12.81 -0.82
N GLY A 446 -15.32 -13.10 0.11
CA GLY A 446 -16.75 -12.84 -0.07
C GLY A 446 -17.47 -13.74 -1.09
N SER A 447 -16.80 -14.76 -1.64
CA SER A 447 -17.45 -15.82 -2.42
C SER A 447 -17.97 -16.94 -1.52
N LYS A 448 -18.68 -17.91 -2.13
CA LYS A 448 -19.06 -19.16 -1.47
C LYS A 448 -17.89 -20.14 -1.26
N VAL A 449 -16.77 -19.93 -1.96
CA VAL A 449 -15.65 -20.88 -1.97
C VAL A 449 -14.87 -20.79 -0.67
N LYS A 450 -14.69 -21.92 0.00
CA LYS A 450 -13.87 -22.01 1.21
C LYS A 450 -12.41 -22.18 0.83
N VAL A 451 -11.57 -21.33 1.40
CA VAL A 451 -10.11 -21.48 1.27
C VAL A 451 -9.58 -22.12 2.54
N VAL A 452 -9.07 -23.35 2.42
CA VAL A 452 -8.53 -24.13 3.54
C VAL A 452 -7.01 -24.20 3.39
N GLY A 453 -6.30 -23.75 4.41
CA GLY A 453 -4.85 -23.88 4.49
C GLY A 453 -4.43 -25.29 4.88
N VAL A 454 -3.27 -25.73 4.41
CA VAL A 454 -2.67 -27.01 4.79
C VAL A 454 -1.23 -26.79 5.20
N GLU A 455 -0.91 -27.12 6.45
CA GLU A 455 0.42 -26.96 7.04
C GLU A 455 0.94 -28.29 7.60
N PRO A 456 2.26 -28.56 7.55
CA PRO A 456 2.83 -29.65 8.33
C PRO A 456 2.56 -29.44 9.83
N GLU A 457 2.25 -30.50 10.57
CA GLU A 457 1.93 -30.44 12.01
C GLU A 457 2.97 -29.65 12.82
N ASN A 458 4.25 -29.84 12.49
CA ASN A 458 5.38 -29.24 13.19
C ASN A 458 5.99 -28.03 12.43
N SER A 459 5.21 -27.39 11.55
CA SER A 459 5.56 -26.14 10.84
C SER A 459 4.30 -25.33 10.52
N ARG A 460 3.58 -24.94 11.58
CA ARG A 460 2.20 -24.42 11.55
C ARG A 460 2.07 -22.89 11.66
N ALA A 461 2.79 -22.15 10.81
CA ALA A 461 2.97 -20.71 10.95
C ALA A 461 1.66 -19.90 10.86
N LEU A 462 0.79 -20.22 9.92
CA LEU A 462 -0.49 -19.53 9.72
C LEU A 462 -1.49 -19.92 10.79
N GLN A 463 -1.62 -21.22 11.11
CA GLN A 463 -2.55 -21.66 12.16
C GLN A 463 -2.21 -20.97 13.49
N ALA A 464 -0.93 -20.99 13.89
CA ALA A 464 -0.49 -20.34 15.12
C ALA A 464 -0.77 -18.83 15.11
N ALA A 465 -0.60 -18.17 13.97
CA ALA A 465 -0.91 -16.75 13.84
C ALA A 465 -2.43 -16.44 13.96
N LEU A 466 -3.28 -17.32 13.40
CA LEU A 466 -4.74 -17.20 13.54
C LEU A 466 -5.18 -17.43 14.99
N GLU A 467 -4.63 -18.44 15.66
CA GLU A 467 -4.89 -18.73 17.09
C GLU A 467 -4.47 -17.56 17.99
N ALA A 468 -3.29 -16.99 17.75
CA ALA A 468 -2.74 -15.87 18.51
C ALA A 468 -3.33 -14.50 18.14
N LYS A 469 -4.14 -14.43 17.08
CA LYS A 469 -4.66 -13.18 16.50
C LYS A 469 -3.56 -12.20 16.07
N GLY A 470 -2.45 -12.72 15.59
CA GLY A 470 -1.32 -11.95 15.09
C GLY A 470 -0.11 -12.83 14.78
N PRO A 471 0.90 -12.33 14.04
CA PRO A 471 2.10 -13.09 13.70
C PRO A 471 2.80 -13.63 14.96
N THR A 472 3.10 -14.92 14.95
CA THR A 472 3.73 -15.63 16.07
C THR A 472 4.79 -16.57 15.53
N ASP A 473 5.93 -16.66 16.22
CA ASP A 473 7.01 -17.57 15.86
C ASP A 473 6.69 -19.01 16.25
N VAL A 474 7.00 -19.94 15.34
CA VAL A 474 6.89 -21.38 15.53
C VAL A 474 8.20 -22.09 15.23
N SER A 475 8.37 -23.28 15.78
CA SER A 475 9.42 -24.20 15.34
C SER A 475 9.15 -24.67 13.91
N VAL A 476 10.24 -24.92 13.18
CA VAL A 476 10.19 -25.43 11.81
C VAL A 476 10.87 -26.80 11.77
N VAL A 477 10.05 -27.85 11.80
CA VAL A 477 10.49 -29.24 11.68
C VAL A 477 9.52 -29.97 10.75
N SER A 478 9.95 -30.32 9.54
CA SER A 478 9.13 -31.11 8.61
C SER A 478 9.97 -31.59 7.43
N VAL A 479 9.58 -32.71 6.80
CA VAL A 479 10.08 -33.10 5.48
C VAL A 479 9.81 -32.03 4.41
N ALA A 480 8.83 -31.16 4.62
CA ALA A 480 8.46 -30.06 3.73
C ALA A 480 9.04 -28.70 4.15
N ALA A 481 9.92 -28.64 5.16
CA ALA A 481 10.47 -27.40 5.70
C ALA A 481 11.13 -26.50 4.64
N ASP A 482 11.70 -27.08 3.58
CA ASP A 482 12.31 -26.30 2.50
C ASP A 482 11.32 -25.43 1.71
N SER A 483 10.07 -25.87 1.59
CA SER A 483 9.02 -25.16 0.84
C SER A 483 7.99 -24.50 1.75
N LEU A 484 7.71 -25.12 2.90
CA LEU A 484 6.64 -24.74 3.83
C LEU A 484 7.16 -24.32 5.22
N GLY A 485 8.47 -24.35 5.46
CA GLY A 485 9.06 -24.07 6.77
C GLY A 485 9.27 -22.59 7.06
N ALA A 486 8.20 -21.82 7.23
CA ALA A 486 8.30 -20.45 7.71
C ALA A 486 8.20 -20.39 9.25
N ARG A 487 9.06 -19.59 9.90
CA ARG A 487 8.99 -19.35 11.35
C ARG A 487 7.75 -18.53 11.74
N ASN A 488 7.33 -17.59 10.90
CA ASN A 488 6.09 -16.83 11.05
C ASN A 488 5.59 -16.39 9.67
N VAL A 489 4.31 -16.00 9.58
CA VAL A 489 3.69 -15.50 8.33
C VAL A 489 3.86 -14.00 8.09
N GLY A 490 4.16 -13.23 9.14
CA GLY A 490 4.19 -11.76 9.11
C GLY A 490 2.81 -11.10 9.05
N GLN A 491 2.78 -9.79 9.32
CA GLN A 491 1.54 -9.03 9.53
C GLN A 491 0.65 -9.00 8.29
N LEU A 492 1.26 -8.74 7.12
CA LEU A 492 0.54 -8.63 5.84
C LEU A 492 -0.27 -9.90 5.51
N VAL A 493 0.33 -11.06 5.71
CA VAL A 493 -0.31 -12.36 5.43
C VAL A 493 -1.43 -12.62 6.44
N TYR A 494 -1.18 -12.37 7.72
CA TYR A 494 -2.20 -12.48 8.76
C TYR A 494 -3.43 -11.60 8.45
N ASP A 495 -3.22 -10.34 8.09
CA ASP A 495 -4.31 -9.41 7.80
C ASP A 495 -5.17 -9.82 6.60
N VAL A 496 -4.57 -10.47 5.59
CA VAL A 496 -5.34 -11.02 4.47
C VAL A 496 -6.11 -12.28 4.89
N CYS A 497 -5.46 -13.18 5.64
CA CYS A 497 -5.98 -14.52 5.89
C CYS A 497 -7.03 -14.56 7.01
N LYS A 498 -6.95 -13.70 8.03
CA LYS A 498 -7.80 -13.76 9.23
C LYS A 498 -9.31 -13.79 8.96
N ASP A 499 -9.76 -13.15 7.87
CA ASP A 499 -11.17 -13.02 7.49
C ASP A 499 -11.51 -13.77 6.19
N ALA A 500 -10.58 -14.54 5.62
CA ALA A 500 -10.69 -15.11 4.28
C ALA A 500 -10.33 -16.59 4.19
N VAL A 501 -9.54 -17.09 5.14
CA VAL A 501 -9.22 -18.51 5.29
C VAL A 501 -10.21 -19.12 6.27
N ASP A 502 -10.86 -20.23 5.89
CA ASP A 502 -11.89 -20.90 6.69
C ASP A 502 -11.26 -21.58 7.92
N HIS A 503 -10.22 -22.39 7.70
CA HIS A 503 -9.36 -22.95 8.75
C HIS A 503 -8.07 -23.49 8.13
N VAL A 504 -7.16 -24.00 8.99
CA VAL A 504 -5.94 -24.68 8.58
C VAL A 504 -5.98 -26.13 9.05
N ALA A 505 -5.84 -27.07 8.12
CA ALA A 505 -5.67 -28.49 8.39
C ALA A 505 -4.17 -28.81 8.57
N LEU A 506 -3.84 -29.54 9.64
CA LEU A 506 -2.48 -30.00 9.90
C LEU A 506 -2.28 -31.40 9.32
N VAL A 507 -1.12 -31.63 8.69
CA VAL A 507 -0.77 -32.90 8.06
C VAL A 507 0.57 -33.43 8.58
N ALA A 508 0.59 -34.70 8.98
CA ALA A 508 1.81 -35.38 9.39
C ALA A 508 2.76 -35.60 8.19
N ASP A 509 4.07 -35.56 8.46
CA ASP A 509 5.10 -35.77 7.43
C ASP A 509 4.94 -37.10 6.67
N ALA A 510 4.51 -38.17 7.36
CA ALA A 510 4.23 -39.46 6.74
C ALA A 510 3.10 -39.41 5.70
N ALA A 511 2.10 -38.56 5.91
CA ALA A 511 1.02 -38.34 4.94
C ALA A 511 1.51 -37.51 3.75
N ILE A 512 2.43 -36.55 3.98
CA ILE A 512 3.07 -35.78 2.90
C ILE A 512 3.89 -36.71 1.99
N THR A 513 4.72 -37.59 2.56
CA THR A 513 5.53 -38.52 1.76
C THR A 513 4.68 -39.58 1.06
N ALA A 514 3.65 -40.11 1.72
CA ALA A 514 2.68 -41.01 1.08
C ALA A 514 1.97 -40.32 -0.10
N ALA A 515 1.61 -39.05 0.04
CA ALA A 515 1.04 -38.25 -1.04
C ALA A 515 2.01 -38.08 -2.21
N GLN A 516 3.31 -37.87 -1.98
CA GLN A 516 4.30 -37.82 -3.06
C GLN A 516 4.35 -39.13 -3.85
N VAL A 517 4.39 -40.27 -3.14
CA VAL A 517 4.40 -41.60 -3.77
C VAL A 517 3.14 -41.83 -4.58
N GLN A 518 1.97 -41.47 -4.03
CA GLN A 518 0.70 -41.65 -4.71
C GLN A 518 0.56 -40.73 -5.93
N LEU A 519 0.97 -39.46 -5.83
CA LEU A 519 0.98 -38.52 -6.95
C LEU A 519 1.85 -39.01 -8.11
N TRP A 520 3.01 -39.61 -7.80
CA TRP A 520 3.85 -40.25 -8.80
C TRP A 520 3.22 -41.54 -9.37
N ARG A 521 2.74 -42.43 -8.51
CA ARG A 521 2.22 -43.76 -8.87
C ARG A 521 0.94 -43.68 -9.69
N ASP A 522 0.03 -42.78 -9.35
CA ASP A 522 -1.31 -42.74 -9.93
C ASP A 522 -1.40 -41.69 -11.05
N PHE A 523 -0.64 -40.59 -10.95
CA PHE A 523 -0.77 -39.44 -11.85
C PHE A 523 0.52 -39.08 -12.60
N ARG A 524 1.63 -39.78 -12.35
CA ARG A 524 2.95 -39.50 -12.95
C ARG A 524 3.47 -38.09 -12.63
N LEU A 525 3.03 -37.54 -11.49
CA LEU A 525 3.46 -36.23 -11.01
C LEU A 525 4.59 -36.39 -10.00
N ALA A 526 5.82 -36.09 -10.42
CA ALA A 526 6.95 -35.98 -9.51
C ALA A 526 6.89 -34.63 -8.79
N VAL A 527 6.53 -34.63 -7.51
CA VAL A 527 6.28 -33.41 -6.73
C VAL A 527 7.21 -33.32 -5.52
N GLU A 528 7.52 -32.10 -5.12
CA GLU A 528 8.24 -31.85 -3.86
C GLU A 528 7.30 -32.03 -2.66
N PRO A 529 7.82 -32.20 -1.42
CA PRO A 529 6.98 -32.41 -0.25
C PRO A 529 5.95 -31.29 -0.05
N GLY A 530 6.34 -30.03 -0.25
CA GLY A 530 5.41 -28.89 -0.19
C GLY A 530 4.28 -28.96 -1.23
N GLY A 531 4.59 -29.43 -2.43
CA GLY A 531 3.63 -29.65 -3.51
C GLY A 531 2.63 -30.78 -3.23
N ALA A 532 3.00 -31.73 -2.37
CA ALA A 532 2.15 -32.86 -1.99
C ALA A 532 1.28 -32.59 -0.75
N ALA A 533 1.58 -31.56 0.06
CA ALA A 533 0.96 -31.36 1.36
C ALA A 533 -0.58 -31.26 1.31
N ALA A 534 -1.13 -30.48 0.38
CA ALA A 534 -2.59 -30.34 0.24
C ALA A 534 -3.28 -31.65 -0.17
N PHE A 535 -2.63 -32.45 -1.02
CA PHE A 535 -3.10 -33.79 -1.35
C PHE A 535 -2.98 -34.75 -0.17
N GLY A 536 -1.90 -34.63 0.61
CA GLY A 536 -1.68 -35.34 1.87
C GLY A 536 -2.80 -35.12 2.88
N ALA A 537 -3.30 -33.90 3.00
CA ALA A 537 -4.42 -33.60 3.88
C ALA A 537 -5.72 -34.30 3.46
N LEU A 538 -5.96 -34.46 2.16
CA LEU A 538 -7.12 -35.19 1.64
C LEU A 538 -6.98 -36.70 1.93
N ILE A 539 -5.86 -37.31 1.56
CA ILE A 539 -5.71 -38.78 1.65
C ILE A 539 -5.52 -39.28 3.08
N SER A 540 -5.01 -38.46 4.00
CA SER A 540 -4.90 -38.81 5.42
C SER A 540 -6.20 -38.61 6.19
N GLY A 541 -7.17 -37.91 5.60
CA GLY A 541 -8.40 -37.49 6.27
C GLY A 541 -8.20 -36.34 7.27
N ALA A 542 -7.07 -35.64 7.23
CA ALA A 542 -6.89 -34.38 7.95
C ALA A 542 -7.89 -33.31 7.47
N TYR A 543 -8.19 -33.31 6.17
CA TYR A 543 -9.37 -32.66 5.61
C TYR A 543 -10.40 -33.71 5.20
N LYS A 544 -11.66 -33.53 5.66
CA LYS A 544 -12.76 -34.47 5.39
C LYS A 544 -13.84 -33.77 4.57
N PRO A 545 -13.94 -34.06 3.26
CA PRO A 545 -14.95 -33.42 2.44
C PRO A 545 -16.37 -33.90 2.80
N LYS A 546 -17.35 -33.06 2.45
CA LYS A 546 -18.77 -33.41 2.51
C LYS A 546 -19.21 -34.16 1.26
N GLN A 547 -20.33 -34.89 1.37
CA GLN A 547 -20.95 -35.58 0.25
C GLN A 547 -21.24 -34.60 -0.90
N GLY A 548 -20.71 -34.90 -2.09
CA GLY A 548 -20.94 -34.10 -3.29
C GLY A 548 -20.21 -32.76 -3.35
N GLU A 549 -19.34 -32.47 -2.39
CA GLU A 549 -18.52 -31.25 -2.38
C GLU A 549 -17.61 -31.19 -3.61
N ARG A 550 -17.56 -30.04 -4.30
CA ARG A 550 -16.62 -29.80 -5.40
C ARG A 550 -15.30 -29.28 -4.84
N LEU A 551 -14.34 -30.18 -4.69
CA LEU A 551 -13.08 -29.93 -3.99
C LEU A 551 -11.91 -29.78 -4.98
N GLY A 552 -11.27 -28.62 -4.92
CA GLY A 552 -10.01 -28.34 -5.60
C GLY A 552 -8.81 -28.58 -4.69
N VAL A 553 -7.83 -29.36 -5.13
CA VAL A 553 -6.59 -29.61 -4.38
C VAL A 553 -5.40 -29.04 -5.15
N LEU A 554 -4.62 -28.18 -4.51
CA LEU A 554 -3.47 -27.55 -5.15
C LEU A 554 -2.22 -28.43 -5.08
N VAL A 555 -1.60 -28.68 -6.24
CA VAL A 555 -0.26 -29.27 -6.34
C VAL A 555 0.72 -28.14 -6.66
N CYS A 556 1.30 -27.51 -5.62
CA CYS A 556 1.89 -26.17 -5.76
C CYS A 556 3.31 -26.13 -6.39
N GLY A 557 4.05 -27.24 -6.41
CA GLY A 557 5.43 -27.27 -6.88
C GLY A 557 6.02 -28.67 -7.06
N ALA A 558 7.10 -28.75 -7.82
CA ALA A 558 7.71 -30.02 -8.26
C ALA A 558 9.25 -30.02 -8.31
N ASN A 559 9.93 -29.07 -7.65
CA ASN A 559 11.40 -29.02 -7.63
C ASN A 559 11.98 -30.04 -6.63
N VAL A 560 11.71 -31.32 -6.91
CA VAL A 560 12.08 -32.48 -6.10
C VAL A 560 13.37 -33.12 -6.60
N ASP A 561 14.17 -33.66 -5.68
CA ASP A 561 15.25 -34.58 -6.01
C ASP A 561 14.67 -35.96 -6.33
N LEU A 562 14.81 -36.40 -7.59
CA LEU A 562 14.27 -37.67 -8.05
C LEU A 562 14.86 -38.89 -7.32
N THR A 563 16.09 -38.79 -6.82
CA THR A 563 16.70 -39.87 -6.02
C THR A 563 15.99 -40.01 -4.69
N LYS A 564 15.70 -38.87 -4.04
CA LYS A 564 14.92 -38.85 -2.80
C LYS A 564 13.49 -39.33 -3.03
N LEU A 565 12.86 -38.92 -4.13
CA LEU A 565 11.50 -39.37 -4.47
C LEU A 565 11.47 -40.89 -4.72
N ALA A 566 12.44 -41.42 -5.46
CA ALA A 566 12.53 -42.86 -5.74
C ALA A 566 12.69 -43.67 -4.45
N ALA A 567 13.48 -43.18 -3.49
CA ALA A 567 13.68 -43.82 -2.21
C ALA A 567 12.41 -43.88 -1.32
N LEU A 568 11.39 -43.05 -1.59
CA LEU A 568 10.11 -43.11 -0.86
C LEU A 568 9.19 -44.24 -1.36
N GLY A 569 9.37 -44.67 -2.60
CA GLY A 569 8.55 -45.72 -3.23
C GLY A 569 9.19 -47.11 -3.21
N ALA A 570 10.42 -47.21 -2.69
CA ALA A 570 11.12 -48.46 -2.41
C ALA A 570 10.70 -48.98 -1.03
#